data_AF-A0A926F3F0-F1
#
_entry.id   AF-A0A926F3F0-F1
#
_cell.length_a   1.000
_cell.length_b   1.000
_cell.length_c   1.000
_cell.angle_alpha   90.00
_cell.angle_beta   90.00
_cell.angle_gamma   90.00
#
_symmetry.space_group_name_H-M   'P 1'
#
loop_
_entity.id
_entity.type
_entity.pdbx_description
1 polymer ?
#
loop_
_entity_poly.entity_id
_entity_poly.type
_entity_poly.pdbx_seq_one_letter_code
_entity_poly.pdbx_strand_id
1 'polypeptide(L)' 'MKYKKLSIISNIIFFSSSIFALGVLAKNYIDRSKVPAGVCPIENNRSLMIVSIVILVLAFIFTTIIDRKLKKVNKE' A
#
# COMPACT_ATOMS: atom_id res chain seq x y z
N MET A 1 -1.18 -3.26 -26.95
CA MET A 1 0.18 -3.24 -26.32
C MET A 1 0.31 -2.24 -25.15
N LYS A 2 -0.23 -1.01 -25.23
CA LYS A 2 -0.13 0.01 -24.16
C LYS A 2 -0.62 -0.45 -22.77
N TYR A 3 -1.76 -1.14 -22.71
CA TYR A 3 -2.39 -1.54 -21.45
C TYR A 3 -1.60 -2.62 -20.68
N LYS A 4 -0.86 -3.48 -21.38
CA LYS A 4 -0.04 -4.54 -20.78
C LYS A 4 1.15 -3.94 -20.02
N LYS A 5 1.77 -2.87 -20.54
CA LYS A 5 2.79 -2.09 -19.83
C LYS A 5 2.21 -1.38 -18.61
N LEU A 6 1.00 -0.81 -18.73
CA LEU A 6 0.31 -0.16 -17.62
C LEU A 6 0.00 -1.11 -16.46
N SER A 7 -0.40 -2.36 -16.78
CA SER A 7 -0.62 -3.44 -15.79
C SER A 7 0.64 -3.79 -15.00
N ILE A 8 1.78 -3.89 -15.70
CA ILE A 8 3.07 -4.18 -15.05
C ILE A 8 3.44 -3.05 -14.09
N ILE A 9 3.28 -1.79 -14.53
CA ILE A 9 3.56 -0.63 -13.70
C ILE A 9 2.65 -0.59 -12.47
N SER A 10 1.35 -0.83 -12.62
CA SER A 10 0.41 -0.84 -11.49
C SER A 10 0.71 -1.95 -10.49
N ASN A 11 1.09 -3.15 -10.96
CA ASN A 11 1.52 -4.23 -10.07
C ASN A 11 2.80 -3.89 -9.31
N ILE A 12 3.78 -3.25 -9.96
CA ILE A 12 5.00 -2.80 -9.28
C ILE A 12 4.67 -1.77 -8.19
N ILE A 13 3.81 -0.79 -8.49
CA ILE A 13 3.37 0.23 -7.52
C ILE A 13 2.60 -0.41 -6.36
N PHE A 14 1.75 -1.40 -6.64
CA PHE A 14 1.01 -2.13 -5.60
C PHE A 14 1.94 -2.97 -4.71
N PHE A 15 2.94 -3.62 -5.31
CA PHE A 15 3.91 -4.41 -4.57
C PHE A 15 4.82 -3.52 -3.71
N SER A 16 5.32 -2.41 -4.26
CA SER A 16 6.16 -1.47 -3.52
C SER A 16 5.41 -0.80 -2.36
N SER A 17 4.15 -0.41 -2.56
CA SER A 17 3.29 0.13 -1.50
C SER A 17 2.98 -0.91 -0.41
N SER A 18 2.80 -2.17 -0.78
CA SER A 18 2.62 -3.27 0.20
C SER A 18 3.87 -3.46 1.06
N ILE A 19 5.06 -3.49 0.44
CA ILE A 19 6.33 -3.57 1.18
C ILE A 19 6.48 -2.37 2.12
N PHE A 20 6.18 -1.17 1.64
CA PHE A 20 6.25 0.05 2.45
C PHE A 20 5.30 -0.01 3.65
N ALA A 21 4.05 -0.44 3.44
CA ALA A 21 3.07 -0.59 4.51
C ALA A 21 3.51 -1.64 5.55
N LEU A 22 4.08 -2.76 5.12
CA LEU A 22 4.68 -3.76 6.01
C LEU A 22 5.85 -3.19 6.80
N GLY A 23 6.70 -2.37 6.19
CA GLY A 23 7.80 -1.70 6.87
C GLY A 23 7.32 -0.72 7.95
N VAL A 24 6.28 0.06 7.67
CA VAL A 24 5.66 0.96 8.66
C VAL A 24 5.01 0.19 9.79
N LEU A 25 4.36 -0.95 9.48
CA LEU A 25 3.77 -1.83 10.48
C LEU A 25 4.85 -2.43 11.39
N ALA A 26 5.93 -2.94 10.81
CA ALA A 26 7.07 -3.50 11.56
C ALA A 26 7.73 -2.45 12.45
N LYS A 27 7.94 -1.23 11.94
CA LYS A 27 8.45 -0.11 12.74
C LYS A 27 7.55 0.19 13.92
N ASN A 28 6.24 0.28 13.72
CA ASN A 28 5.27 0.48 14.80
C ASN A 28 5.29 -0.66 15.83
N TYR A 29 5.47 -1.90 15.39
CA TYR A 29 5.57 -3.06 16.27
C TYR A 29 6.85 -3.01 17.13
N ILE A 30 7.98 -2.61 16.56
CA ILE A 30 9.24 -2.42 17.29
C ILE A 30 9.16 -1.23 18.23
N ASP A 31 8.56 -0.11 17.80
CA ASP A 31 8.42 1.07 18.66
C ASP A 31 7.48 0.78 19.84
N ARG A 32 6.50 -0.13 19.68
CA ARG A 32 5.66 -0.62 20.77
C ARG A 32 6.44 -1.31 21.87
N SER A 33 7.50 -2.04 21.55
CA SER A 33 8.29 -2.75 22.58
C SER A 33 9.25 -1.82 23.34
N LYS A 34 9.48 -0.60 22.83
CA LYS A 34 10.36 0.40 23.45
C LYS A 34 9.63 1.35 24.40
N VAL A 35 8.30 1.39 24.36
CA VAL A 35 7.50 2.28 25.20
C VAL A 35 6.88 1.53 26.39
N PRO A 36 6.80 2.15 27.58
CA PRO A 36 6.24 1.51 28.76
C PRO A 36 4.78 1.07 28.57
N ALA A 37 4.31 0.14 29.41
CA ALA A 37 2.94 -0.32 29.34
C ALA A 37 1.96 0.85 29.57
N GLY A 38 0.98 1.02 28.68
CA GLY A 38 -0.04 2.06 28.76
C GLY A 38 0.14 3.25 27.82
N VAL A 39 1.29 3.40 27.16
CA VAL A 39 1.48 4.40 26.09
C VAL A 39 1.28 3.80 24.70
N CYS A 40 0.46 4.45 23.88
CA CYS A 40 0.24 4.04 22.50
C CYS A 40 1.36 4.58 21.58
N PRO A 41 2.22 3.72 21.00
CA PRO A 41 3.30 4.14 20.09
C PRO A 41 2.78 4.75 18.78
N ILE A 42 1.47 4.59 18.52
CA ILE A 42 0.76 5.14 17.37
C ILE A 42 0.79 6.67 17.38
N GLU A 43 0.85 7.34 18.53
CA GLU A 43 0.81 8.82 18.60
C GLU A 43 1.95 9.45 17.78
N ASN A 44 3.17 8.92 17.91
CA ASN A 44 4.36 9.46 17.24
C ASN A 44 4.47 9.06 15.77
N ASN A 45 3.89 7.91 15.39
CA ASN A 45 3.96 7.37 14.04
C ASN A 45 2.62 7.49 13.27
N ARG A 46 1.63 8.21 13.83
CA ARG A 46 0.27 8.31 13.29
C ARG A 46 0.27 8.78 11.85
N SER A 47 1.04 9.82 11.55
CA SER A 47 1.15 10.39 10.21
C SER A 47 1.72 9.38 9.20
N LEU A 48 2.78 8.65 9.57
CA LEU A 48 3.37 7.60 8.73
C LEU A 48 2.37 6.47 8.47
N MET A 49 1.62 6.08 9.49
CA MET A 49 0.61 5.03 9.38
C MET A 49 -0.54 5.47 8.45
N ILE A 50 -1.05 6.69 8.62
CA ILE A 50 -2.08 7.26 7.73
C ILE A 50 -1.58 7.31 6.28
N VAL A 51 -0.37 7.83 6.05
CA VAL A 51 0.22 7.92 4.71
C VAL A 51 0.37 6.53 4.09
N SER A 52 0.86 5.54 4.84
CA SER A 52 0.99 4.17 4.34
C SER A 52 -0.35 3.55 3.94
N ILE A 53 -1.40 3.78 4.74
CA ILE A 53 -2.75 3.25 4.46
C ILE A 53 -3.31 3.94 3.22
N VAL A 54 -3.22 5.27 3.13
CA VAL A 54 -3.73 6.03 1.99
C VAL A 54 -3.04 5.61 0.69
N ILE A 55 -1.70 5.48 0.71
CA ILE A 55 -0.94 5.04 -0.46
C ILE A 55 -1.35 3.63 -0.89
N LEU A 56 -1.48 2.70 0.06
CA LEU A 56 -1.87 1.32 -0.23
C LEU A 56 -3.29 1.23 -0.82
N VAL A 57 -4.23 2.00 -0.26
CA VAL A 57 -5.61 2.07 -0.75
C VAL A 57 -5.64 2.64 -2.17
N LEU A 58 -4.93 3.74 -2.43
CA LEU A 58 -4.85 4.33 -3.76
C LEU A 58 -4.21 3.37 -4.76
N ALA A 59 -3.13 2.69 -4.40
CA ALA A 59 -2.48 1.69 -5.25
C ALA A 59 -3.44 0.52 -5.57
N PHE A 60 -4.18 0.05 -4.57
CA PHE A 60 -5.19 -1.00 -4.76
C PHE A 60 -6.30 -0.57 -5.71
N ILE A 61 -6.86 0.64 -5.53
CA ILE A 61 -7.89 1.19 -6.41
C ILE A 61 -7.35 1.34 -7.85
N PHE A 62 -6.13 1.83 -8.02
CA PHE A 62 -5.52 1.97 -9.34
C PHE A 62 -5.36 0.62 -10.04
N THR A 63 -4.81 -0.38 -9.34
CA THR A 63 -4.61 -1.73 -9.90
C THR A 63 -5.94 -2.37 -10.26
N THR A 64 -6.95 -2.29 -9.39
CA THR A 64 -8.28 -2.86 -9.67
C THR A 64 -8.98 -2.19 -10.86
N ILE A 65 -8.84 -0.88 -11.05
CA ILE A 65 -9.38 -0.17 -12.22
C ILE A 65 -8.65 -0.61 -13.50
N ILE A 66 -7.32 -0.68 -13.47
CA ILE A 66 -6.51 -1.08 -14.63
C ILE A 66 -6.83 -2.52 -15.05
N ASP A 67 -6.93 -3.45 -14.10
CA ASP A 67 -7.28 -4.84 -14.36
C ASP A 67 -8.70 -4.97 -14.93
N ARG A 68 -9.67 -4.21 -14.40
CA ARG A 68 -11.03 -4.17 -14.97
C ARG A 68 -11.04 -3.66 -16.41
N LYS A 69 -10.25 -2.64 -16.73
CA LYS A 69 -10.14 -2.12 -18.10
C LYS A 69 -9.47 -3.10 -19.05
N LEU A 70 -8.39 -3.77 -18.60
CA LEU A 70 -7.72 -4.82 -19.37
C LEU A 70 -8.64 -6.00 -19.66
N LYS A 71 -9.45 -6.43 -18.67
CA LYS A 71 -10.39 -7.54 -18.82
C LYS A 71 -11.53 -7.23 -19.79
N LYS A 72 -11.92 -5.96 -19.94
CA LYS A 72 -12.88 -5.52 -20.96
C LYS A 72 -12.26 -5.55 -22.36
N VAL A 73 -11.06 -5.00 -22.53
CA VAL A 73 -10.35 -4.98 -23.83
C VAL A 73 -10.03 -6.39 -24.37
N ASN A 74 -9.74 -7.36 -23.50
CA ASN A 74 -9.49 -8.74 -23.92
C ASN A 74 -10.77 -9.58 -24.17
N LYS A 75 -11.95 -9.04 -23.85
CA LYS A 75 -13.25 -9.72 -24.08
C LYS A 75 -13.96 -9.24 -25.34
N GLU A 76 -13.53 -8.12 -25.92
CA GLU A 76 -13.87 -7.67 -27.28
C GLU A 76 -12.89 -8.28 -28.28
#